data_AF-A0A109FIS1-F1
#
_entry.id   AF-A0A109FIS1-F1
#
_cell.length_a   1.000
_cell.length_b   1.000
_cell.length_c   1.000
_cell.angle_alpha   90.00
_cell.angle_beta   90.00
_cell.angle_gamma   90.00
#
_symmetry.space_group_name_H-M   'P 1'
#
loop_
_entity.id
_entity.type
_entity.pdbx_description
1 polymer ?
#
loop_
_entity_poly.entity_id
_entity_poly.type
_entity_poly.pdbx_seq_one_letter_code
_entity_poly.pdbx_strand_id
1 'polypeptide(L)'
;MPPSLLDYLCTALQKNLAGSHPRLGLTVLRSDPQRSHALFPHATTARAKSVKVYHEDIFVVLSQPATSTGGTGSTVPVPVVAIEAALYTVPATGTALLYISKVDTTGLLSAAPSPSPTRPLVAAFLSYFLSHPPHHCPRVRIHVFARAQSQYLFPGSADNKAKKLLDDKALLRWWKRTLERAVTTTSSTTFKLFYLVPGLAYLESLPYVPASTLEWTYSHPYATLSSPLHPATDPPSSHPLVDHIPAFPDDPKSRFLHSLTSSSVSPSGTEGDYDDVFLSLASNSFTTGQTPAQKVAETERAIERERRRLVEGVPGGVDEWWERMAFRQECCAGQLVGFFVVAAGEPAPAAAPAPSTSTTDASAPASASDAAQGTTKRAAADDEQQAGPPRVNVLAPRKKKKIAVA
;
A
#
# COMPACT_ATOMS: atom_id res chain seq x y z
N MET A 1 15.26 1.52 -24.40
CA MET A 1 15.42 0.74 -23.16
C MET A 1 15.07 1.63 -21.98
N PRO A 2 14.42 1.14 -20.92
CA PRO A 2 14.19 1.94 -19.71
C PRO A 2 15.53 2.37 -19.10
N PRO A 3 15.63 3.58 -18.54
CA PRO A 3 16.84 4.00 -17.83
C PRO A 3 17.08 3.10 -16.61
N SER A 4 18.34 3.01 -16.17
CA SER A 4 18.63 2.38 -14.88
C SER A 4 17.97 3.19 -13.75
N LEU A 5 17.62 2.53 -12.64
CA LEU A 5 17.07 3.22 -11.47
C LEU A 5 18.03 4.32 -10.99
N LEU A 6 19.34 4.05 -10.96
CA LEU A 6 20.35 5.02 -10.56
C LEU A 6 20.32 6.27 -11.47
N ASP A 7 20.34 6.09 -12.79
CA ASP A 7 20.34 7.20 -13.75
C ASP A 7 19.06 8.03 -13.67
N TYR A 8 17.92 7.36 -13.53
CA TYR A 8 16.62 8.01 -13.36
C TYR A 8 16.59 8.88 -12.10
N LEU A 9 17.03 8.32 -10.97
CA LEU A 9 17.09 9.05 -9.70
C LEU A 9 18.08 10.22 -9.76
N CYS A 10 19.26 10.02 -10.33
CA CYS A 10 20.24 11.10 -10.55
C CYS A 10 19.65 12.24 -11.38
N THR A 11 19.00 11.92 -12.50
CA THR A 11 18.36 12.91 -13.38
C THR A 11 17.24 13.65 -12.66
N ALA A 12 16.39 12.93 -11.93
CA ALA A 12 15.29 13.52 -11.17
C ALA A 12 15.80 14.43 -10.05
N LEU A 13 16.83 14.02 -9.30
CA LEU A 13 17.43 14.85 -8.26
C LEU A 13 18.08 16.11 -8.84
N GLN A 14 18.86 15.98 -9.93
CA GLN A 14 19.46 17.13 -10.61
C GLN A 14 18.40 18.15 -11.03
N LYS A 15 17.30 17.70 -11.66
CA LYS A 15 16.21 18.58 -12.08
C LYS A 15 15.54 19.31 -10.90
N ASN A 16 15.36 18.63 -9.77
CA ASN A 16 14.62 19.17 -8.64
C ASN A 16 15.48 19.95 -7.62
N LEU A 17 16.80 19.77 -7.66
CA LEU A 17 17.74 20.30 -6.66
C LEU A 17 18.84 21.19 -7.27
N ALA A 18 18.81 21.44 -8.59
CA ALA A 18 19.80 22.25 -9.29
C ALA A 18 20.08 23.58 -8.57
N GLY A 19 21.36 23.87 -8.33
CA GLY A 19 21.83 25.12 -7.72
C GLY A 19 21.59 25.28 -6.21
N SER A 20 20.91 24.34 -5.55
CA SER A 20 20.49 24.48 -4.15
C SER A 20 21.23 23.55 -3.17
N HIS A 21 21.97 22.55 -3.66
CA HIS A 21 22.60 21.52 -2.82
C HIS A 21 24.09 21.34 -3.16
N PRO A 22 24.93 20.96 -2.17
CA PRO A 22 26.30 20.51 -2.44
C PRO A 22 26.30 19.24 -3.30
N ARG A 23 27.47 18.83 -3.81
CA ARG A 23 27.61 17.58 -4.58
C ARG A 23 27.10 16.40 -3.74
N LEU A 24 26.06 15.72 -4.21
CA LEU A 24 25.50 14.53 -3.56
C LEU A 24 26.00 13.25 -4.26
N GLY A 25 26.22 12.20 -3.48
CA GLY A 25 26.46 10.84 -3.96
C GLY A 25 25.21 9.98 -3.84
N LEU A 26 24.91 9.17 -4.85
CA LEU A 26 23.77 8.25 -4.82
C LEU A 26 24.27 6.83 -5.03
N THR A 27 23.84 5.91 -4.16
CA THR A 27 24.14 4.48 -4.25
C THR A 27 22.82 3.73 -4.27
N VAL A 28 22.69 2.77 -5.19
CA VAL A 28 21.55 1.86 -5.30
C VAL A 28 22.09 0.45 -5.20
N LEU A 29 21.62 -0.31 -4.21
CA LEU A 29 21.87 -1.72 -4.04
C LEU A 29 20.58 -2.48 -4.34
N ARG A 30 20.72 -3.64 -4.98
CA ARG A 30 19.60 -4.53 -5.31
C ARG A 30 20.05 -5.97 -5.09
N SER A 31 19.23 -6.77 -4.41
CA SER A 31 19.49 -8.21 -4.31
C SER A 31 19.16 -8.91 -5.63
N ASP A 32 19.69 -10.10 -5.83
CA ASP A 32 19.23 -10.97 -6.91
C ASP A 32 17.78 -11.40 -6.66
N PRO A 33 16.95 -11.58 -7.71
CA PRO A 33 15.60 -12.11 -7.57
C PRO A 33 15.61 -13.51 -6.99
N GLN A 34 14.94 -13.69 -5.86
CA GLN A 34 14.78 -14.98 -5.18
C GLN A 34 13.33 -15.38 -5.13
N ARG A 35 13.05 -16.69 -5.12
CA ARG A 35 11.68 -17.16 -4.93
C ARG A 35 11.27 -16.94 -3.48
N SER A 36 10.09 -16.36 -3.27
CA SER A 36 9.50 -16.17 -1.94
C SER A 36 8.16 -16.89 -1.81
N HIS A 37 7.93 -17.40 -0.62
CA HIS A 37 6.75 -18.09 -0.11
C HIS A 37 6.12 -17.31 1.06
N ALA A 38 6.87 -16.37 1.65
CA ALA A 38 6.46 -15.63 2.84
C ALA A 38 5.45 -14.50 2.58
N LEU A 39 5.33 -14.00 1.34
CA LEU A 39 4.41 -12.89 1.03
C LEU A 39 2.93 -13.27 1.16
N PHE A 40 2.57 -14.50 0.79
CA PHE A 40 1.20 -15.01 0.87
C PHE A 40 1.20 -16.41 1.48
N PRO A 41 1.53 -16.52 2.78
CA PRO A 41 1.89 -17.80 3.39
C PRO A 41 0.71 -18.79 3.49
N HIS A 42 -0.52 -18.27 3.44
CA HIS A 42 -1.75 -19.06 3.55
C HIS A 42 -2.60 -19.05 2.28
N ALA A 43 -2.08 -18.55 1.16
CA ALA A 43 -2.87 -18.42 -0.06
C ALA A 43 -3.26 -19.78 -0.66
N THR A 44 -4.45 -19.83 -1.25
CA THR A 44 -5.01 -21.04 -1.88
C THR A 44 -4.22 -21.46 -3.12
N THR A 45 -3.73 -20.49 -3.88
CA THR A 45 -2.99 -20.70 -5.14
C THR A 45 -1.50 -20.90 -4.98
N ALA A 46 -0.92 -20.54 -3.82
CA ALA A 46 0.47 -20.87 -3.49
C ALA A 46 0.73 -22.40 -3.61
N ARG A 47 -0.33 -23.19 -3.42
CA ARG A 47 -0.34 -24.66 -3.49
C ARG A 47 -0.39 -25.24 -4.91
N ALA A 48 -0.96 -24.55 -5.89
CA ALA A 48 -1.25 -25.15 -7.21
C ALA A 48 -0.02 -25.35 -8.11
N LYS A 49 1.21 -25.16 -7.60
CA LYS A 49 2.47 -25.06 -8.36
C LYS A 49 2.46 -23.97 -9.46
N SER A 50 1.38 -23.22 -9.61
CA SER A 50 1.16 -22.32 -10.74
C SER A 50 1.65 -20.90 -10.47
N VAL A 51 1.49 -20.38 -9.25
CA VAL A 51 1.82 -18.99 -8.93
C VAL A 51 3.13 -18.92 -8.15
N LYS A 52 4.17 -18.43 -8.83
CA LYS A 52 5.48 -18.16 -8.23
C LYS A 52 5.57 -16.68 -7.90
N VAL A 53 6.01 -16.37 -6.67
CA VAL A 53 6.35 -15.02 -6.25
C VAL A 53 7.87 -14.92 -6.19
N TYR A 54 8.40 -13.86 -6.78
CA TYR A 54 9.83 -13.52 -6.70
C TYR A 54 9.99 -12.24 -5.89
N HIS A 55 11.04 -12.17 -5.09
CA HIS A 55 11.36 -11.09 -4.17
C HIS A 55 12.75 -10.52 -4.50
N GLU A 56 12.86 -9.19 -4.42
CA GLU A 56 14.10 -8.45 -4.53
C GLU A 56 14.11 -7.31 -3.49
N ASP A 57 15.18 -7.22 -2.73
CA ASP A 57 15.44 -6.09 -1.85
C ASP A 57 16.11 -4.96 -2.62
N ILE A 58 15.67 -3.73 -2.38
CA ILE A 58 16.24 -2.52 -2.97
C ILE A 58 16.59 -1.56 -1.84
N PHE A 59 17.85 -1.15 -1.80
CA PHE A 59 18.35 -0.19 -0.84
C PHE A 59 18.98 1.00 -1.55
N VAL A 60 18.47 2.20 -1.29
CA VAL A 60 18.96 3.45 -1.88
C VAL A 60 19.55 4.32 -0.79
N VAL A 61 20.78 4.79 -0.99
CA VAL A 61 21.48 5.70 -0.06
C VAL A 61 21.86 6.98 -0.79
N LEU A 62 21.38 8.11 -0.29
CA LEU A 62 21.88 9.43 -0.63
C LEU A 62 22.93 9.82 0.40
N SER A 63 24.10 10.26 -0.07
CA SER A 63 25.22 10.67 0.77
C SER A 63 25.71 12.06 0.38
N GLN A 64 26.34 12.74 1.34
CA GLN A 64 27.03 13.99 1.11
C GLN A 64 28.52 13.83 1.46
N PRO A 65 29.46 14.25 0.60
CA PRO A 65 30.87 14.31 0.94
C PRO A 65 31.09 15.27 2.11
N ALA A 66 31.79 14.79 3.15
CA ALA A 66 32.28 15.60 4.26
C ALA A 66 33.81 15.49 4.34
N THR A 67 34.48 16.59 4.64
CA THR A 67 35.94 16.60 4.86
C THR A 67 36.25 15.98 6.21
N SER A 68 37.09 14.94 6.23
CA SER A 68 37.57 14.35 7.47
C SER A 68 38.39 15.38 8.26
N THR A 69 38.08 15.55 9.54
CA THR A 69 38.81 16.44 10.47
C THR A 69 40.17 15.87 10.89
N GLY A 70 40.47 14.62 10.53
CA GLY A 70 41.74 13.94 10.83
C GLY A 70 42.73 13.95 9.66
N GLY A 71 43.47 15.04 9.48
CA GLY A 71 44.85 15.06 8.95
C GLY A 71 45.15 14.81 7.47
N THR A 72 44.27 14.21 6.66
CA THR A 72 44.62 13.86 5.25
C THR A 72 43.78 14.54 4.16
N GLY A 73 42.88 15.47 4.50
CA GLY A 73 42.05 16.18 3.51
C GLY A 73 41.13 15.25 2.68
N SER A 74 40.98 13.98 3.08
CA SER A 74 40.13 13.01 2.39
C SER A 74 38.65 13.32 2.61
N THR A 75 37.87 13.27 1.54
CA THR A 75 36.41 13.42 1.57
C THR A 75 35.77 12.06 1.79
N VAL A 76 34.98 11.92 2.86
CA VAL A 76 34.24 10.69 3.17
C VAL A 76 32.75 10.91 2.85
N PRO A 77 32.08 9.98 2.14
CA PRO A 77 30.64 10.07 1.91
C PRO A 77 29.88 9.78 3.21
N VAL A 78 29.10 10.75 3.68
CA VAL A 78 28.25 10.63 4.87
C VAL A 78 26.80 10.37 4.43
N PRO A 79 26.17 9.25 4.80
CA PRO A 79 24.76 9.00 4.49
C PRO A 79 23.83 10.05 5.09
N VAL A 80 22.89 10.55 4.29
CA VAL A 80 21.92 11.59 4.68
C VAL A 80 20.48 11.12 4.59
N VAL A 81 20.15 10.30 3.59
CA VAL A 81 18.82 9.71 3.38
C VAL A 81 19.01 8.26 2.95
N ALA A 82 18.16 7.36 3.45
CA ALA A 82 18.08 6.00 2.95
C ALA A 82 16.63 5.56 2.71
N ILE A 83 16.45 4.67 1.74
CA ILE A 83 15.20 4.01 1.39
C ILE A 83 15.46 2.50 1.37
N GLU A 84 14.69 1.75 2.13
CA GLU A 84 14.60 0.30 2.08
C GLU A 84 13.22 -0.07 1.49
N ALA A 85 13.23 -0.85 0.42
CA ALA A 85 12.01 -1.31 -0.25
C ALA A 85 12.17 -2.76 -0.70
N ALA A 86 11.06 -3.49 -0.69
CA ALA A 86 10.97 -4.85 -1.18
C ALA A 86 10.08 -4.87 -2.43
N LEU A 87 10.61 -5.41 -3.53
CA LEU A 87 9.87 -5.62 -4.77
C LEU A 87 9.48 -7.08 -4.88
N TYR A 88 8.18 -7.33 -4.97
CA TYR A 88 7.65 -8.65 -5.25
C TYR A 88 7.04 -8.69 -6.64
N THR A 89 7.32 -9.74 -7.41
CA THR A 89 6.71 -9.95 -8.73
C THR A 89 6.02 -11.30 -8.81
N VAL A 90 4.86 -11.28 -9.47
CA VAL A 90 4.01 -12.44 -9.71
C VAL A 90 3.84 -12.58 -11.21
N PRO A 91 4.78 -13.24 -11.91
CA PRO A 91 4.78 -13.29 -13.38
C PRO A 91 3.51 -13.93 -13.95
N ALA A 92 2.91 -14.91 -13.24
CA ALA A 92 1.70 -15.60 -13.67
C ALA A 92 0.50 -14.67 -13.88
N THR A 93 0.43 -13.55 -13.16
CA THR A 93 -0.66 -12.58 -13.24
C THR A 93 -0.21 -11.22 -13.78
N GLY A 94 1.08 -11.08 -14.10
CA GLY A 94 1.69 -9.81 -14.51
C GLY A 94 1.59 -8.72 -13.44
N THR A 95 1.66 -9.09 -12.15
CA THR A 95 1.49 -8.15 -11.03
C THR A 95 2.79 -7.98 -10.26
N ALA A 96 3.15 -6.73 -9.98
CA ALA A 96 4.26 -6.35 -9.13
C ALA A 96 3.75 -5.57 -7.90
N LEU A 97 4.29 -5.88 -6.73
CA LEU A 97 4.03 -5.21 -5.46
C LEU A 97 5.34 -4.57 -5.00
N LEU A 98 5.39 -3.25 -4.94
CA LEU A 98 6.52 -2.52 -4.36
C LEU A 98 6.13 -2.08 -2.95
N TYR A 99 6.73 -2.68 -1.94
CA TYR A 99 6.53 -2.31 -0.54
C TYR A 99 7.65 -1.39 -0.08
N ILE A 100 7.29 -0.22 0.46
CA ILE A 100 8.26 0.68 1.08
C ILE A 100 8.38 0.33 2.55
N SER A 101 9.45 -0.38 2.89
CA SER A 101 9.74 -0.84 4.25
C SER A 101 10.12 0.32 5.15
N LYS A 102 11.18 1.06 4.79
CA LYS A 102 11.73 2.13 5.63
C LYS A 102 12.21 3.30 4.79
N VAL A 103 11.98 4.50 5.30
CA VAL A 103 12.62 5.74 4.82
C VAL A 103 13.12 6.49 6.03
N ASP A 104 14.41 6.82 6.06
CA ASP A 104 15.00 7.53 7.19
C ASP A 104 16.01 8.58 6.74
N THR A 105 16.32 9.50 7.64
CA THR A 105 17.31 10.55 7.44
C THR A 105 18.21 10.67 8.66
N THR A 106 19.47 11.08 8.47
CA THR A 106 20.42 11.26 9.59
C THR A 106 20.38 12.65 10.21
N GLY A 107 19.82 13.64 9.49
CA GLY A 107 19.93 15.05 9.87
C GLY A 107 21.33 15.65 9.71
N LEU A 108 22.25 14.94 9.04
CA LEU A 108 23.64 15.37 8.83
C LEU A 108 23.86 16.14 7.52
N LEU A 109 22.80 16.42 6.76
CA LEU A 109 22.89 17.19 5.52
C LEU A 109 23.38 18.61 5.85
N SER A 110 24.59 18.93 5.40
CA SER A 110 25.18 20.24 5.68
C SER A 110 24.41 21.32 4.95
N ALA A 111 24.16 22.43 5.65
CA ALA A 111 23.42 23.58 5.14
C ALA A 111 21.95 23.31 4.77
N ALA A 112 21.20 22.50 5.54
CA ALA A 112 19.73 22.30 5.50
C ALA A 112 19.00 22.90 4.28
N PRO A 113 19.29 22.44 3.05
CA PRO A 113 18.95 23.26 1.90
C PRO A 113 17.46 23.12 1.65
N SER A 114 16.79 24.25 1.43
CA SER A 114 15.37 24.28 1.11
C SER A 114 15.21 24.25 -0.40
N PRO A 115 14.54 23.24 -0.98
CA PRO A 115 13.82 22.15 -0.33
C PRO A 115 14.70 20.92 0.01
N SER A 116 14.29 20.16 1.04
CA SER A 116 14.89 18.88 1.43
C SER A 116 14.91 17.87 0.26
N PRO A 117 16.01 17.11 0.06
CA PRO A 117 16.15 16.16 -1.04
C PRO A 117 15.33 14.87 -0.83
N THR A 118 14.87 14.60 0.40
CA THR A 118 14.19 13.36 0.77
C THR A 118 12.92 13.11 -0.03
N ARG A 119 12.01 14.09 -0.11
CA ARG A 119 10.77 13.94 -0.87
C ARG A 119 11.03 13.82 -2.38
N PRO A 120 11.84 14.67 -3.02
CA PRO A 120 12.23 14.48 -4.42
C PRO A 120 12.80 13.08 -4.70
N LEU A 121 13.70 12.58 -3.84
CA LEU A 121 14.29 11.25 -3.99
C LEU A 121 13.23 10.15 -3.93
N VAL A 122 12.40 10.15 -2.88
CA VAL A 122 11.37 9.11 -2.69
C VAL A 122 10.32 9.20 -3.80
N ALA A 123 9.85 10.40 -4.17
CA ALA A 123 8.89 10.55 -5.27
C ALA A 123 9.46 10.06 -6.61
N ALA A 124 10.74 10.33 -6.89
CA ALA A 124 11.40 9.82 -8.09
C ALA A 124 11.55 8.29 -8.06
N PHE A 125 11.90 7.71 -6.92
CA PHE A 125 11.97 6.26 -6.73
C PHE A 125 10.62 5.59 -7.04
N LEU A 126 9.53 6.14 -6.50
CA LEU A 126 8.19 5.61 -6.74
C LEU A 126 7.77 5.80 -8.22
N SER A 127 8.00 6.99 -8.78
CA SER A 127 7.67 7.29 -10.19
C SER A 127 8.44 6.40 -11.18
N TYR A 128 9.68 6.00 -10.84
CA TYR A 128 10.43 5.04 -11.64
C TYR A 128 9.66 3.72 -11.84
N PHE A 129 9.19 3.10 -10.75
CA PHE A 129 8.46 1.83 -10.82
C PHE A 129 7.07 1.96 -11.43
N LEU A 130 6.42 3.13 -11.28
CA LEU A 130 5.14 3.41 -11.96
C LEU A 130 5.32 3.61 -13.48
N SER A 131 6.45 4.17 -13.90
CA SER A 131 6.75 4.47 -15.31
C SER A 131 7.44 3.31 -16.03
N HIS A 132 8.17 2.46 -15.30
CA HIS A 132 8.95 1.35 -15.83
C HIS A 132 8.57 0.07 -15.06
N PRO A 133 7.44 -0.56 -15.40
CA PRO A 133 6.98 -1.74 -14.70
C PRO A 133 8.03 -2.86 -14.70
N PRO A 134 8.37 -3.42 -13.54
CA PRO A 134 9.46 -4.38 -13.41
C PRO A 134 9.08 -5.73 -14.02
N HIS A 135 10.06 -6.45 -14.58
CA HIS A 135 9.92 -7.83 -15.07
C HIS A 135 8.69 -8.06 -15.96
N HIS A 136 8.34 -7.08 -16.80
CA HIS A 136 7.15 -7.11 -17.67
C HIS A 136 5.82 -7.32 -16.93
N CYS A 137 5.73 -6.95 -15.65
CA CYS A 137 4.50 -6.96 -14.88
C CYS A 137 3.75 -5.64 -15.05
N PRO A 138 2.74 -5.52 -15.95
CA PRO A 138 2.07 -4.25 -16.23
C PRO A 138 1.30 -3.67 -15.04
N ARG A 139 0.87 -4.52 -14.10
CA ARG A 139 0.13 -4.09 -12.91
C ARG A 139 1.13 -3.82 -11.80
N VAL A 140 1.24 -2.57 -11.36
CA VAL A 140 2.16 -2.19 -10.28
C VAL A 140 1.36 -1.64 -9.12
N ARG A 141 1.55 -2.20 -7.93
CA ARG A 141 0.94 -1.74 -6.68
C ARG A 141 2.04 -1.31 -5.71
N ILE A 142 2.07 -0.03 -5.37
CA ILE A 142 2.97 0.50 -4.35
C ILE A 142 2.23 0.49 -3.01
N HIS A 143 2.80 -0.16 -2.00
CA HIS A 143 2.27 -0.26 -0.65
C HIS A 143 3.14 0.52 0.33
N VAL A 144 2.51 1.36 1.14
CA VAL A 144 3.17 2.11 2.22
C VAL A 144 2.37 1.98 3.50
N PHE A 145 3.04 1.61 4.58
CA PHE A 145 2.52 1.75 5.94
C PHE A 145 3.23 2.91 6.63
N ALA A 146 2.50 3.97 6.94
CA ALA A 146 3.02 5.19 7.54
C ALA A 146 2.78 5.18 9.05
N ARG A 147 3.88 5.08 9.81
CA ARG A 147 3.92 5.20 11.27
C ARG A 147 5.09 6.09 11.66
N ALA A 148 4.95 7.02 12.60
CA ALA A 148 6.11 7.78 13.06
C ALA A 148 6.95 6.96 14.03
N GLN A 149 8.28 7.01 13.85
CA GLN A 149 9.27 6.52 14.80
C GLN A 149 10.45 7.50 14.81
N SER A 150 11.22 7.50 15.90
CA SER A 150 12.37 8.38 16.06
C SER A 150 13.52 8.03 15.11
N GLN A 151 13.64 6.76 14.74
CA GLN A 151 14.62 6.26 13.78
C GLN A 151 14.16 4.91 13.23
N TYR A 152 14.60 4.60 12.01
CA TYR A 152 14.34 3.34 11.31
C TYR A 152 15.64 2.68 10.84
N LEU A 153 16.47 3.42 10.10
CA LEU A 153 17.68 2.89 9.43
C LEU A 153 18.98 3.40 10.05
N PHE A 154 18.94 4.54 10.76
CA PHE A 154 20.12 5.18 11.30
C PHE A 154 20.10 5.20 12.83
N PRO A 155 20.69 4.18 13.50
CA PRO A 155 20.81 4.18 14.96
C PRO A 155 21.51 5.43 15.49
N GLY A 156 20.96 6.03 16.55
CA GLY A 156 21.49 7.26 17.17
C GLY A 156 21.14 8.54 16.42
N SER A 157 20.52 8.46 15.24
CA SER A 157 20.09 9.66 14.51
C SER A 157 18.98 10.42 15.21
N ALA A 158 18.20 9.77 16.08
CA ALA A 158 17.18 10.40 16.90
C ALA A 158 17.75 11.47 17.86
N ASP A 159 19.01 11.29 18.28
CA ASP A 159 19.68 12.21 19.22
C ASP A 159 20.24 13.45 18.52
N ASN A 160 20.32 13.43 17.18
CA ASN A 160 20.75 14.58 16.39
C ASN A 160 19.63 15.63 16.33
N LYS A 161 19.82 16.76 17.02
CA LYS A 161 18.86 17.88 17.03
C LYS A 161 18.59 18.49 15.66
N ALA A 162 19.48 18.31 14.69
CA ALA A 162 19.26 18.74 13.31
C ALA A 162 18.30 17.80 12.52
N LYS A 163 18.06 16.58 13.02
CA LYS A 163 17.08 15.67 12.44
C LYS A 163 15.67 16.16 12.75
N LYS A 164 14.96 16.59 11.70
CA LYS A 164 13.55 16.96 11.81
C LYS A 164 12.66 15.73 11.78
N LEU A 165 12.22 15.31 12.97
CA LEU A 165 11.23 14.26 13.15
C LEU A 165 9.84 14.76 12.72
N LEU A 166 9.10 13.91 12.01
CA LEU A 166 7.68 14.15 11.72
C LEU A 166 6.86 13.39 12.76
N ASP A 167 5.86 14.06 13.33
CA ASP A 167 4.81 13.36 14.07
C ASP A 167 3.92 12.56 13.11
N ASP A 168 3.08 11.69 13.67
CA ASP A 168 2.15 10.86 12.90
C ASP A 168 1.36 11.67 11.86
N LYS A 169 0.77 12.79 12.30
CA LYS A 169 -0.06 13.66 11.45
C LYS A 169 0.74 14.25 10.29
N ALA A 170 1.95 14.76 10.54
CA ALA A 170 2.80 15.31 9.50
C ALA A 170 3.33 14.22 8.57
N LEU A 171 3.58 13.01 9.08
CA LEU A 171 4.04 11.88 8.28
C LEU A 171 2.96 11.40 7.31
N LEU A 172 1.69 11.31 7.73
CA LEU A 172 0.59 10.98 6.83
C LEU A 172 0.46 11.99 5.69
N ARG A 173 0.48 13.30 6.01
CA ARG A 173 0.49 14.37 5.00
C ARG A 173 1.70 14.29 4.09
N TRP A 174 2.86 13.94 4.65
CA TRP A 174 4.10 13.82 3.90
C TRP A 174 3.99 12.69 2.87
N TRP A 175 3.54 11.50 3.27
CA TRP A 175 3.39 10.35 2.37
C TRP A 175 2.37 10.61 1.27
N LYS A 176 1.18 11.13 1.60
CA LYS A 176 0.18 11.48 0.58
C LYS A 176 0.74 12.42 -0.48
N ARG A 177 1.38 13.52 -0.07
CA ARG A 177 2.01 14.47 -1.01
C ARG A 177 3.15 13.85 -1.83
N THR A 178 3.93 12.95 -1.23
CA THR A 178 5.02 12.25 -1.92
C THR A 178 4.47 11.31 -3.00
N LEU A 179 3.39 10.58 -2.70
CA LEU A 179 2.70 9.70 -3.64
C LEU A 179 2.02 10.48 -4.76
N GLU A 180 1.30 11.56 -4.43
CA GLU A 180 0.69 12.47 -5.42
C GLU A 180 1.74 13.03 -6.39
N ARG A 181 2.91 13.41 -5.87
CA ARG A 181 4.03 13.88 -6.70
C ARG A 181 4.57 12.79 -7.63
N ALA A 182 4.73 11.56 -7.12
CA ALA A 182 5.20 10.43 -7.93
C ALA A 182 4.23 10.11 -9.08
N VAL A 183 2.94 10.12 -8.77
CA VAL A 183 1.85 9.91 -9.73
C VAL A 183 1.81 11.02 -10.79
N THR A 184 1.83 12.28 -10.37
CA THR A 184 1.75 13.44 -11.28
C THR A 184 2.97 13.55 -12.21
N THR A 185 4.11 13.01 -11.80
CA THR A 185 5.34 12.98 -12.62
C THR A 185 5.28 11.92 -13.72
N THR A 186 4.33 10.98 -13.64
CA THR A 186 4.20 9.84 -14.55
C THR A 186 3.15 10.16 -15.62
N SER A 187 3.54 10.21 -16.90
CA SER A 187 2.75 10.86 -17.95
C SER A 187 1.71 9.99 -18.69
N SER A 188 1.40 8.76 -18.27
CA SER A 188 0.66 7.86 -19.19
C SER A 188 -0.18 6.72 -18.58
N THR A 189 -0.52 6.76 -17.30
CA THR A 189 -1.30 5.67 -16.68
C THR A 189 -2.43 6.21 -15.80
N THR A 190 -3.58 5.53 -15.86
CA THR A 190 -4.64 5.74 -14.87
C THR A 190 -4.22 5.08 -13.57
N PHE A 191 -4.35 5.82 -12.48
CA PHE A 191 -3.98 5.35 -11.16
C PHE A 191 -5.22 5.20 -10.30
N LYS A 192 -5.32 4.09 -9.56
CA LYS A 192 -6.27 3.94 -8.47
C LYS A 192 -5.53 4.21 -7.17
N LEU A 193 -5.94 5.25 -6.46
CA LEU A 193 -5.28 5.75 -5.25
C LEU A 193 -6.14 5.41 -4.04
N PHE A 194 -5.56 4.71 -3.08
CA PHE A 194 -6.24 4.27 -1.87
C PHE A 194 -5.50 4.77 -0.64
N TYR A 195 -6.24 5.26 0.34
CA TYR A 195 -5.69 5.47 1.67
C TYR A 195 -6.71 5.11 2.74
N LEU A 196 -6.21 4.64 3.87
CA LEU A 196 -7.02 4.32 5.03
C LEU A 196 -6.24 4.68 6.29
N VAL A 197 -6.93 5.33 7.23
CA VAL A 197 -6.43 5.61 8.57
C VAL A 197 -7.28 4.77 9.51
N PRO A 198 -6.80 3.60 9.98
CA PRO A 198 -7.61 2.70 10.78
C PRO A 198 -8.15 3.41 12.03
N GLY A 199 -9.42 3.13 12.34
CA GLY A 199 -10.09 3.71 13.51
C GLY A 199 -10.69 5.10 13.31
N LEU A 200 -10.53 5.70 12.13
CA LEU A 200 -11.21 6.95 11.75
C LEU A 200 -12.20 6.71 10.62
N ALA A 201 -13.29 7.49 10.62
CA ALA A 201 -14.13 7.65 9.43
C ALA A 201 -13.49 8.64 8.45
N TYR A 202 -13.98 8.66 7.19
CA TYR A 202 -13.46 9.54 6.14
C TYR A 202 -13.39 11.02 6.59
N LEU A 203 -14.49 11.57 7.10
CA LEU A 203 -14.57 12.97 7.52
C LEU A 203 -13.62 13.29 8.70
N GLU A 204 -13.42 12.34 9.61
CA GLU A 204 -12.49 12.46 10.74
C GLU A 204 -11.03 12.39 10.31
N SER A 205 -10.76 11.76 9.15
CA SER A 205 -9.41 11.66 8.60
C SER A 205 -8.94 12.97 7.91
N LEU A 206 -9.87 13.79 7.39
CA LEU A 206 -9.56 14.99 6.59
C LEU A 206 -8.63 16.02 7.28
N PRO A 207 -8.70 16.27 8.59
CA PRO A 207 -7.75 17.15 9.28
C PRO A 207 -6.31 16.64 9.23
N TYR A 208 -6.12 15.33 9.12
CA TYR A 208 -4.80 14.69 9.07
C TYR A 208 -4.36 14.37 7.65
N VAL A 209 -5.31 14.03 6.78
CA VAL A 209 -5.09 13.67 5.38
C VAL A 209 -6.08 14.48 4.53
N PRO A 210 -5.75 15.73 4.18
CA PRO A 210 -6.68 16.62 3.47
C PRO A 210 -7.04 16.09 2.09
N ALA A 211 -8.23 16.48 1.61
CA ALA A 211 -8.69 16.22 0.25
C ALA A 211 -7.66 16.71 -0.79
N SER A 212 -7.63 16.05 -1.95
CA SER A 212 -6.74 16.37 -3.07
C SER A 212 -7.54 16.72 -4.31
N THR A 213 -6.84 17.26 -5.30
CA THR A 213 -7.31 17.28 -6.69
C THR A 213 -7.27 15.89 -7.32
N LEU A 214 -6.38 15.01 -6.86
CA LEU A 214 -6.38 13.60 -7.28
C LEU A 214 -7.49 12.83 -6.55
N GLU A 215 -8.17 11.95 -7.29
CA GLU A 215 -9.24 11.11 -6.74
C GLU A 215 -8.67 10.00 -5.85
N TRP A 216 -8.73 10.22 -4.55
CA TRP A 216 -8.35 9.22 -3.54
C TRP A 216 -9.60 8.50 -3.03
N THR A 217 -9.59 7.17 -3.10
CA THR A 217 -10.58 6.34 -2.44
C THR A 217 -10.19 6.13 -0.97
N TYR A 218 -11.07 6.51 -0.04
CA TYR A 218 -10.88 6.23 1.38
C TYR A 218 -11.31 4.81 1.72
N SER A 219 -10.44 3.84 1.43
CA SER A 219 -10.63 2.42 1.72
C SER A 219 -9.31 1.67 1.49
N HIS A 220 -9.31 0.37 1.74
CA HIS A 220 -8.27 -0.54 1.31
C HIS A 220 -8.53 -1.03 -0.13
N PRO A 221 -7.49 -1.40 -0.90
CA PRO A 221 -7.66 -1.82 -2.29
C PRO A 221 -8.34 -3.19 -2.45
N TYR A 222 -8.31 -4.04 -1.42
CA TYR A 222 -8.58 -5.47 -1.54
C TYR A 222 -10.05 -5.84 -1.76
N ALA A 223 -11.00 -4.92 -1.55
CA ALA A 223 -12.40 -5.10 -1.92
C ALA A 223 -12.70 -4.62 -3.35
N THR A 224 -11.78 -3.87 -3.97
CA THR A 224 -11.97 -3.25 -5.29
C THR A 224 -11.06 -3.85 -6.35
N LEU A 225 -9.85 -4.25 -5.97
CA LEU A 225 -8.85 -4.82 -6.87
C LEU A 225 -8.77 -6.32 -6.66
N SER A 226 -8.62 -7.08 -7.75
CA SER A 226 -8.40 -8.51 -7.67
C SER A 226 -7.10 -8.83 -6.90
N SER A 227 -7.03 -10.03 -6.33
CA SER A 227 -5.81 -10.50 -5.66
C SER A 227 -4.61 -10.47 -6.63
N PRO A 228 -3.41 -10.13 -6.16
CA PRO A 228 -2.18 -10.23 -6.97
C PRO A 228 -1.88 -11.66 -7.47
N LEU A 229 -2.44 -12.67 -6.82
CA LEU A 229 -2.23 -14.09 -7.15
C LEU A 229 -3.19 -14.61 -8.22
N HIS A 230 -4.19 -13.81 -8.61
CA HIS A 230 -5.22 -14.19 -9.57
C HIS A 230 -5.28 -13.20 -10.74
N PRO A 231 -5.87 -13.61 -11.88
CA PRO A 231 -6.09 -12.73 -13.03
C PRO A 231 -6.78 -11.41 -12.64
N ALA A 232 -6.50 -10.35 -13.40
CA ALA A 232 -7.09 -9.04 -13.14
C ALA A 232 -8.62 -8.99 -13.41
N THR A 233 -9.13 -9.97 -14.17
CA THR A 233 -10.54 -10.13 -14.52
C THR A 233 -11.39 -10.71 -13.39
N ASP A 234 -10.75 -11.37 -12.42
CA ASP A 234 -11.46 -12.03 -11.35
C ASP A 234 -12.00 -10.99 -10.36
N PRO A 235 -13.28 -11.08 -9.96
CA PRO A 235 -13.81 -10.17 -8.98
C PRO A 235 -13.11 -10.41 -7.62
N PRO A 236 -12.87 -9.38 -6.81
CA PRO A 236 -12.22 -9.55 -5.51
C PRO A 236 -12.96 -10.52 -4.59
N SER A 237 -14.30 -10.60 -4.70
CA SER A 237 -15.13 -11.51 -3.92
C SER A 237 -15.01 -12.99 -4.28
N SER A 238 -14.35 -13.37 -5.39
CA SER A 238 -14.18 -14.78 -5.76
C SER A 238 -13.09 -15.50 -4.96
N HIS A 239 -12.25 -14.74 -4.26
CA HIS A 239 -11.06 -15.27 -3.59
C HIS A 239 -11.08 -14.97 -2.08
N PRO A 240 -10.61 -15.90 -1.24
CA PRO A 240 -10.63 -15.72 0.21
C PRO A 240 -9.64 -14.66 0.67
N LEU A 241 -9.82 -14.15 1.89
CA LEU A 241 -8.99 -13.07 2.45
C LEU A 241 -7.47 -13.33 2.38
N VAL A 242 -7.07 -14.59 2.54
CA VAL A 242 -5.68 -15.05 2.56
C VAL A 242 -4.97 -14.89 1.21
N ASP A 243 -5.72 -14.78 0.12
CA ASP A 243 -5.17 -14.54 -1.21
C ASP A 243 -4.99 -13.04 -1.48
N HIS A 244 -5.65 -12.19 -0.70
CA HIS A 244 -5.66 -10.75 -0.92
C HIS A 244 -4.60 -10.01 -0.12
N ILE A 245 -4.40 -10.38 1.14
CA ILE A 245 -3.61 -9.60 2.09
C ILE A 245 -2.14 -10.05 2.07
N PRO A 246 -1.20 -9.23 1.54
CA PRO A 246 0.21 -9.55 1.58
C PRO A 246 0.78 -9.41 2.99
N ALA A 247 1.60 -10.37 3.38
CA ALA A 247 2.39 -10.36 4.60
C ALA A 247 3.77 -9.74 4.33
N PHE A 248 3.86 -8.41 4.38
CA PHE A 248 5.13 -7.68 4.23
C PHE A 248 6.00 -7.72 5.50
N PRO A 249 7.33 -7.60 5.38
CA PRO A 249 8.23 -7.49 6.52
C PRO A 249 7.91 -6.30 7.45
N ASP A 250 8.02 -6.53 8.76
CA ASP A 250 7.79 -5.54 9.83
C ASP A 250 6.42 -4.82 9.80
N ASP A 251 5.46 -5.34 9.03
CA ASP A 251 4.17 -4.70 8.79
C ASP A 251 3.10 -5.18 9.79
N PRO A 252 2.23 -4.28 10.30
CA PRO A 252 1.15 -4.66 11.20
C PRO A 252 0.13 -5.64 10.57
N LYS A 253 -0.04 -5.63 9.23
CA LYS A 253 -0.90 -6.61 8.54
C LYS A 253 -0.38 -8.02 8.75
N SER A 254 0.93 -8.22 8.61
CA SER A 254 1.60 -9.51 8.81
C SER A 254 1.51 -9.97 10.26
N ARG A 255 1.74 -9.05 11.21
CA ARG A 255 1.60 -9.34 12.64
C ARG A 255 0.16 -9.68 13.02
N PHE A 256 -0.82 -9.04 12.38
CA PHE A 256 -2.24 -9.37 12.59
C PHE A 256 -2.57 -10.76 12.03
N LEU A 257 -2.22 -11.03 10.78
CA LEU A 257 -2.38 -12.37 10.19
C LEU A 257 -1.75 -13.44 11.08
N HIS A 258 -0.49 -13.24 11.49
CA HIS A 258 0.22 -14.17 12.37
C HIS A 258 -0.51 -14.37 13.71
N SER A 259 -1.02 -13.30 14.34
CA SER A 259 -1.75 -13.44 15.63
C SER A 259 -3.09 -14.17 15.53
N LEU A 260 -3.67 -14.27 14.33
CA LEU A 260 -4.86 -15.08 14.08
C LEU A 260 -4.52 -16.55 13.78
N THR A 261 -3.23 -16.85 13.59
CA THR A 261 -2.72 -18.21 13.44
C THR A 261 -2.08 -18.70 14.72
N SER A 262 -2.05 -20.02 14.93
CA SER A 262 -1.21 -20.66 15.95
C SER A 262 0.11 -21.16 15.34
N SER A 263 0.59 -20.53 14.27
CA SER A 263 1.79 -20.95 13.57
C SER A 263 3.04 -20.74 14.43
N SER A 264 3.96 -21.69 14.40
CA SER A 264 5.32 -21.51 14.92
C SER A 264 6.24 -20.80 13.93
N VAL A 265 5.77 -20.55 12.70
CA VAL A 265 6.52 -19.88 11.63
C VAL A 265 6.42 -18.38 11.83
N SER A 266 7.57 -17.72 11.87
CA SER A 266 7.64 -16.28 12.13
C SER A 266 7.03 -15.46 10.98
N PRO A 267 6.65 -14.18 11.21
CA PRO A 267 6.23 -13.28 10.15
C PRO A 267 7.29 -13.13 9.05
N SER A 268 6.85 -12.81 7.83
CA SER A 268 7.73 -12.51 6.69
C SER A 268 8.86 -11.54 7.06
N GLY A 269 10.08 -11.84 6.62
CA GLY A 269 11.28 -11.02 6.86
C GLY A 269 11.89 -11.14 8.26
N THR A 270 11.46 -12.12 9.05
CA THR A 270 12.08 -12.46 10.35
C THR A 270 12.70 -13.85 10.30
N GLU A 271 13.73 -14.11 11.11
CA GLU A 271 14.34 -15.43 11.15
C GLU A 271 13.32 -16.53 11.49
N GLY A 272 13.36 -17.61 10.72
CA GLY A 272 12.39 -18.70 10.82
C GLY A 272 11.05 -18.40 10.16
N ASP A 273 11.00 -17.45 9.22
CA ASP A 273 9.82 -17.25 8.38
C ASP A 273 9.60 -18.41 7.38
N TYR A 274 8.59 -18.27 6.55
CA TYR A 274 8.23 -19.29 5.57
C TYR A 274 9.36 -19.60 4.59
N ASP A 275 10.13 -18.60 4.17
CA ASP A 275 11.23 -18.82 3.24
C ASP A 275 12.34 -19.62 3.92
N ASP A 276 12.70 -19.30 5.16
CA ASP A 276 13.68 -20.06 5.94
C ASP A 276 13.25 -21.51 6.17
N VAL A 277 11.98 -21.73 6.51
CA VAL A 277 11.44 -23.09 6.68
C VAL A 277 11.57 -23.88 5.38
N PHE A 278 11.16 -23.33 4.24
CA PHE A 278 11.26 -24.03 2.96
C PHE A 278 12.71 -24.22 2.48
N LEU A 279 13.59 -23.24 2.69
CA LEU A 279 15.02 -23.37 2.40
C LEU A 279 15.66 -24.45 3.28
N SER A 280 15.31 -24.54 4.56
CA SER A 280 15.79 -25.59 5.47
C SER A 280 15.32 -26.98 5.08
N LEU A 281 14.09 -27.09 4.54
CA LEU A 281 13.54 -28.34 4.02
C LEU A 281 14.26 -28.76 2.72
N ALA A 282 14.71 -27.80 1.92
CA ALA A 282 15.48 -28.05 0.70
C ALA A 282 16.96 -28.38 0.98
N SER A 283 17.56 -27.78 2.02
CA SER A 283 18.98 -27.94 2.35
C SER A 283 19.31 -29.16 3.21
N ASN A 284 18.34 -29.71 3.94
CA ASN A 284 18.58 -30.81 4.88
C ASN A 284 18.70 -32.18 4.22
N SER A 285 19.95 -32.52 3.93
CA SER A 285 20.54 -33.83 4.15
C SER A 285 20.41 -34.27 5.62
N PHE A 286 19.70 -35.38 5.83
CA PHE A 286 20.06 -36.43 6.79
C PHE A 286 20.19 -36.09 8.30
N THR A 287 19.16 -35.53 8.96
CA THR A 287 18.94 -35.78 10.40
C THR A 287 17.45 -35.77 10.74
N THR A 288 17.02 -36.69 11.63
CA THR A 288 15.65 -37.06 12.07
C THR A 288 14.84 -37.89 11.06
N GLY A 289 14.24 -38.99 11.55
CA GLY A 289 13.65 -40.09 10.78
C GLY A 289 12.40 -39.81 9.94
N GLN A 290 12.18 -38.57 9.52
CA GLN A 290 11.17 -38.20 8.53
C GLN A 290 11.86 -37.77 7.22
N THR A 291 11.33 -38.20 6.09
CA THR A 291 11.83 -37.77 4.78
C THR A 291 11.51 -36.28 4.53
N PRO A 292 12.30 -35.56 3.70
CA PRO A 292 11.97 -34.18 3.32
C PRO A 292 10.54 -34.03 2.77
N ALA A 293 10.07 -35.02 2.00
CA ALA A 293 8.70 -35.06 1.49
C ALA A 293 7.65 -35.17 2.60
N GLN A 294 7.91 -35.93 3.67
CA GLN A 294 7.01 -36.02 4.82
C GLN A 294 6.94 -34.71 5.59
N LYS A 295 8.09 -34.04 5.80
CA LYS A 295 8.14 -32.73 6.47
C LYS A 295 7.42 -31.64 5.67
N VAL A 296 7.64 -31.59 4.36
CA VAL A 296 6.89 -30.68 3.47
C VAL A 296 5.38 -30.95 3.57
N ALA A 297 4.96 -32.21 3.51
CA ALA A 297 3.55 -32.56 3.62
C ALA A 297 2.94 -32.21 4.99
N GLU A 298 3.71 -32.32 6.08
CA GLU A 298 3.29 -31.92 7.42
C GLU A 298 3.14 -30.40 7.53
N THR A 299 4.12 -29.64 7.06
CA THR A 299 4.07 -28.18 6.97
C THR A 299 2.88 -27.72 6.12
N GLU A 300 2.63 -28.37 4.98
CA GLU A 300 1.47 -28.09 4.13
C GLU A 300 0.13 -28.33 4.85
N ARG A 301 0.00 -29.43 5.61
CA ARG A 301 -1.20 -29.68 6.42
C ARG A 301 -1.37 -28.67 7.54
N ALA A 302 -0.28 -28.22 8.16
CA ALA A 302 -0.32 -27.16 9.15
C ALA A 302 -0.82 -25.85 8.54
N ILE A 303 -0.26 -25.44 7.40
CA ILE A 303 -0.69 -24.23 6.66
C ILE A 303 -2.16 -24.29 6.29
N GLU A 304 -2.63 -25.43 5.78
CA GLU A 304 -4.03 -25.62 5.40
C GLU A 304 -4.99 -25.53 6.61
N ARG A 305 -4.59 -26.01 7.78
CA ARG A 305 -5.35 -25.84 9.02
C ARG A 305 -5.40 -24.38 9.44
N GLU A 306 -4.27 -23.68 9.42
CA GLU A 306 -4.22 -22.24 9.75
C GLU A 306 -5.03 -21.41 8.76
N ARG A 307 -4.97 -21.73 7.47
CA ARG A 307 -5.78 -21.09 6.43
C ARG A 307 -7.27 -21.20 6.75
N ARG A 308 -7.76 -22.39 7.11
CA ARG A 308 -9.17 -22.58 7.50
C ARG A 308 -9.52 -21.75 8.72
N ARG A 309 -8.66 -21.75 9.75
CA ARG A 309 -8.84 -20.93 10.95
C ARG A 309 -8.91 -19.44 10.65
N LEU A 310 -8.08 -18.94 9.73
CA LEU A 310 -8.10 -17.54 9.30
C LEU A 310 -9.42 -17.19 8.60
N VAL A 311 -9.86 -18.03 7.66
CA VAL A 311 -11.10 -17.81 6.90
C VAL A 311 -12.34 -17.93 7.79
N GLU A 312 -12.39 -18.93 8.68
CA GLU A 312 -13.48 -19.13 9.64
C GLU A 312 -13.47 -18.09 10.76
N GLY A 313 -12.29 -17.64 11.18
CA GLY A 313 -12.12 -16.65 12.24
C GLY A 313 -12.51 -15.23 11.83
N VAL A 314 -12.62 -14.96 10.52
CA VAL A 314 -13.03 -13.67 9.94
C VAL A 314 -14.11 -13.91 8.87
N PRO A 315 -15.35 -14.27 9.27
CA PRO A 315 -16.41 -14.66 8.35
C PRO A 315 -16.84 -13.54 7.38
N GLY A 316 -16.70 -12.27 7.77
CA GLY A 316 -16.90 -11.10 6.92
C GLY A 316 -15.76 -10.82 5.94
N GLY A 317 -14.79 -11.72 5.84
CA GLY A 317 -13.73 -11.68 4.84
C GLY A 317 -12.80 -10.49 5.01
N VAL A 318 -12.48 -9.83 3.89
CA VAL A 318 -11.46 -8.77 3.87
C VAL A 318 -11.93 -7.49 4.56
N ASP A 319 -13.20 -7.13 4.42
CA ASP A 319 -13.72 -5.89 5.03
C ASP A 319 -13.73 -5.99 6.55
N GLU A 320 -14.25 -7.10 7.10
CA GLU A 320 -14.20 -7.35 8.55
C GLU A 320 -12.75 -7.43 9.05
N TRP A 321 -11.83 -8.00 8.26
CA TRP A 321 -10.41 -8.01 8.62
C TRP A 321 -9.87 -6.58 8.79
N TRP A 322 -10.22 -5.65 7.90
CA TRP A 322 -9.78 -4.25 8.00
C TRP A 322 -10.47 -3.48 9.12
N GLU A 323 -11.72 -3.79 9.43
CA GLU A 323 -12.39 -3.28 10.64
C GLU A 323 -11.64 -3.73 11.90
N ARG A 324 -11.29 -5.01 12.00
CA ARG A 324 -10.53 -5.56 13.13
C ARG A 324 -9.11 -4.97 13.20
N MET A 325 -8.51 -4.62 12.06
CA MET A 325 -7.20 -3.99 12.00
C MET A 325 -7.16 -2.65 12.76
N ALA A 326 -8.27 -1.91 12.84
CA ALA A 326 -8.36 -0.65 13.59
C ALA A 326 -8.13 -0.82 15.11
N PHE A 327 -8.36 -2.01 15.66
CA PHE A 327 -8.24 -2.27 17.10
C PHE A 327 -6.87 -2.80 17.53
N ARG A 328 -5.96 -2.99 16.58
CA ARG A 328 -4.60 -3.49 16.85
C ARG A 328 -3.76 -2.43 17.54
N GLN A 329 -2.89 -2.85 18.44
CA GLN A 329 -2.05 -1.96 19.24
C GLN A 329 -1.24 -0.98 18.38
N GLU A 330 -0.78 -1.41 17.20
CA GLU A 330 -0.01 -0.57 16.28
C GLU A 330 -0.85 0.45 15.51
N CYS A 331 -2.19 0.34 15.58
CA CYS A 331 -3.16 1.20 14.91
C CYS A 331 -4.11 1.91 15.89
N CYS A 332 -3.96 1.68 17.18
CA CYS A 332 -4.79 2.26 18.23
C CYS A 332 -3.93 2.90 19.35
N ALA A 333 -4.52 3.17 20.52
CA ALA A 333 -3.82 3.72 21.68
C ALA A 333 -3.14 5.09 21.47
N GLY A 334 -3.79 5.97 20.69
CA GLY A 334 -3.31 7.34 20.45
C GLY A 334 -2.24 7.48 19.37
N GLN A 335 -1.88 6.37 18.71
CA GLN A 335 -1.05 6.39 17.49
C GLN A 335 -1.94 6.64 16.28
N LEU A 336 -1.49 7.49 15.37
CA LEU A 336 -2.19 7.76 14.11
C LEU A 336 -1.35 7.22 12.94
N VAL A 337 -1.82 6.13 12.34
CA VAL A 337 -1.10 5.44 11.26
C VAL A 337 -1.93 5.43 9.98
N GLY A 338 -1.28 5.22 8.84
CA GLY A 338 -1.96 5.25 7.56
C GLY A 338 -1.45 4.19 6.60
N PHE A 339 -2.37 3.53 5.92
CA PHE A 339 -2.08 2.66 4.79
C PHE A 339 -2.32 3.44 3.51
N PHE A 340 -1.34 3.44 2.61
CA PHE A 340 -1.49 4.01 1.28
C PHE A 340 -1.19 2.95 0.24
N VAL A 341 -2.02 2.91 -0.81
CA VAL A 341 -1.78 2.06 -1.97
C VAL A 341 -1.98 2.86 -3.25
N VAL A 342 -0.98 2.80 -4.13
CA VAL A 342 -1.08 3.33 -5.50
C VAL A 342 -1.05 2.15 -6.45
N ALA A 343 -2.14 1.95 -7.20
CA ALA A 343 -2.24 0.88 -8.20
C ALA A 343 -2.25 1.47 -9.61
N ALA A 344 -1.35 0.99 -10.46
CA ALA A 344 -1.21 1.35 -11.87
C ALA A 344 -1.41 0.11 -12.75
N GLY A 345 -1.93 0.32 -13.97
CA GLY A 345 -2.13 -0.76 -14.94
C GLY A 345 -3.26 -1.73 -14.59
N GLU A 346 -4.12 -1.38 -13.64
CA GLU A 346 -5.31 -2.16 -13.33
C GLU A 346 -6.36 -2.00 -14.45
N PRO A 347 -7.11 -3.06 -14.79
CA PRO A 347 -8.17 -2.94 -15.78
C PRO A 347 -9.22 -1.92 -15.33
N ALA A 348 -9.84 -1.28 -16.33
CA ALA A 348 -11.01 -0.44 -16.11
C ALA A 348 -12.07 -1.27 -15.37
N PRO A 349 -12.82 -0.67 -14.42
CA PRO A 349 -13.95 -1.37 -13.83
C PRO A 349 -14.88 -1.81 -14.95
N ALA A 350 -15.26 -3.10 -14.96
CA ALA A 350 -16.29 -3.58 -15.88
C ALA A 350 -17.54 -2.73 -15.61
N ALA A 351 -18.04 -2.03 -16.64
CA ALA A 351 -19.29 -1.30 -16.53
C ALA A 351 -20.37 -2.27 -16.05
N ALA A 352 -21.09 -1.91 -14.98
CA ALA A 352 -22.25 -2.67 -14.56
C ALA A 352 -23.19 -2.84 -15.76
N PRO A 353 -23.77 -4.03 -16.00
CA PRO A 353 -24.73 -4.19 -17.08
C PRO A 353 -25.86 -3.19 -16.83
N ALA A 354 -26.08 -2.29 -17.79
CA ALA A 354 -27.20 -1.37 -17.77
C ALA A 354 -28.50 -2.19 -17.57
N PRO A 355 -29.46 -1.72 -16.76
CA PRO A 355 -30.72 -2.44 -16.59
C PRO A 355 -31.36 -2.59 -17.96
N SER A 356 -31.48 -3.83 -18.43
CA SER A 356 -32.18 -4.15 -19.66
C SER A 356 -33.64 -3.77 -19.50
N THR A 357 -34.03 -2.62 -20.05
CA THR A 357 -35.42 -2.25 -20.28
C THR A 357 -36.03 -3.32 -21.17
N SER A 358 -36.88 -4.15 -20.58
CA SER A 358 -37.75 -5.09 -21.29
C SER A 358 -38.75 -4.29 -22.14
N THR A 359 -38.48 -4.15 -23.43
CA THR A 359 -39.50 -3.76 -24.40
C THR A 359 -40.31 -5.01 -24.76
N THR A 360 -41.52 -5.09 -24.20
CA THR A 360 -42.57 -6.00 -24.65
C THR A 360 -43.02 -5.61 -26.06
N ASP A 361 -43.00 -6.59 -26.96
CA ASP A 361 -43.61 -6.54 -28.28
C ASP A 361 -45.10 -6.16 -28.20
N ALA A 362 -45.49 -5.14 -28.97
CA ALA A 362 -46.87 -4.93 -29.38
C ALA A 362 -46.88 -4.39 -30.83
N SER A 363 -47.22 -5.32 -31.74
CA SER A 363 -47.74 -5.19 -33.11
C SER A 363 -48.04 -3.79 -33.67
N ALA A 364 -47.49 -3.53 -34.87
CA ALA A 364 -47.99 -2.54 -35.84
C ALA A 364 -49.32 -3.03 -36.50
N PRO A 365 -50.15 -2.14 -37.10
CA PRO A 365 -49.81 -1.63 -38.44
C PRO A 365 -50.17 -0.15 -38.74
N ALA A 366 -49.31 0.44 -39.59
CA ALA A 366 -49.50 1.42 -40.67
C ALA A 366 -50.60 2.51 -40.63
N SER A 367 -50.18 3.78 -40.70
CA SER A 367 -50.58 4.79 -41.72
C SER A 367 -49.87 6.12 -41.39
N ALA A 368 -48.97 6.59 -42.28
CA ALA A 368 -49.16 7.68 -43.26
C ALA A 368 -48.87 9.08 -42.69
N SER A 369 -47.94 9.77 -43.38
CA SER A 369 -47.76 11.23 -43.60
C SER A 369 -48.60 12.19 -42.74
N ASP A 370 -48.07 13.30 -42.20
CA ASP A 370 -47.52 14.40 -42.98
C ASP A 370 -46.94 15.50 -42.05
N ALA A 371 -46.21 16.42 -42.66
CA ALA A 371 -45.50 17.55 -42.07
C ALA A 371 -46.39 18.66 -41.46
N ALA A 372 -45.73 19.55 -40.71
CA ALA A 372 -46.01 20.99 -40.44
C ALA A 372 -45.89 21.30 -38.92
N GLN A 373 -44.84 22.02 -38.50
CA GLN A 373 -44.77 23.48 -38.34
C GLN A 373 -45.67 24.06 -37.23
N GLY A 374 -45.06 24.92 -36.38
CA GLY A 374 -45.78 25.89 -35.55
C GLY A 374 -45.28 25.97 -34.10
N THR A 375 -44.15 26.63 -33.83
CA THR A 375 -44.06 27.96 -33.18
C THR A 375 -45.12 28.29 -32.12
N THR A 376 -44.67 28.55 -30.88
CA THR A 376 -44.82 29.79 -30.05
C THR A 376 -44.73 29.45 -28.55
N LYS A 377 -43.80 30.09 -27.79
CA LYS A 377 -44.03 31.19 -26.80
C LYS A 377 -45.26 30.93 -25.90
N ARG A 378 -45.21 31.00 -24.56
CA ARG A 378 -44.69 32.08 -23.69
C ARG A 378 -44.99 31.73 -22.21
N ALA A 379 -44.20 32.35 -21.30
CA ALA A 379 -44.51 32.75 -19.90
C ALA A 379 -44.86 31.63 -18.88
N ALA A 380 -44.10 31.42 -17.79
CA ALA A 380 -43.88 32.27 -16.61
C ALA A 380 -45.16 32.52 -15.78
N ALA A 381 -45.24 31.83 -14.63
CA ALA A 381 -45.76 32.37 -13.37
C ALA A 381 -45.32 31.46 -12.22
N ASP A 382 -44.88 32.13 -11.16
CA ASP A 382 -44.44 31.63 -9.86
C ASP A 382 -45.54 30.87 -9.10
N ASP A 383 -45.15 29.93 -8.24
CA ASP A 383 -45.80 29.78 -6.94
C ASP A 383 -44.80 29.22 -5.90
N GLU A 384 -44.54 30.03 -4.88
CA GLU A 384 -43.81 29.68 -3.67
C GLU A 384 -44.69 28.78 -2.79
N GLN A 385 -44.15 27.65 -2.32
CA GLN A 385 -44.63 27.07 -1.07
C GLN A 385 -43.51 26.38 -0.29
N GLN A 386 -43.25 26.94 0.89
CA GLN A 386 -42.33 26.50 1.94
C GLN A 386 -42.66 25.09 2.45
N ALA A 387 -41.63 24.26 2.60
CA ALA A 387 -41.68 23.04 3.41
C ALA A 387 -40.48 23.01 4.37
N GLY A 388 -40.79 22.96 5.67
CA GLY A 388 -39.81 23.02 6.77
C GLY A 388 -39.03 21.72 7.00
N PRO A 389 -37.97 21.76 7.85
CA PRO A 389 -37.05 20.65 8.04
C PRO A 389 -37.56 19.58 9.02
N PRO A 390 -37.06 18.32 8.93
CA PRO A 390 -37.57 17.19 9.68
C PRO A 390 -37.09 17.15 11.15
N ARG A 391 -37.94 16.57 12.00
CA ARG A 391 -37.82 16.48 13.47
C ARG A 391 -36.78 15.44 13.92
N VAL A 392 -35.96 15.83 14.90
CA VAL A 392 -34.99 15.00 15.62
C VAL A 392 -35.68 14.35 16.83
N ASN A 393 -35.59 13.02 16.97
CA ASN A 393 -36.04 12.29 18.17
C ASN A 393 -34.94 12.33 19.25
N VAL A 394 -35.24 12.98 20.37
CA VAL A 394 -34.38 13.08 21.55
C VAL A 394 -34.71 11.94 22.52
N LEU A 395 -33.74 11.06 22.80
CA LEU A 395 -33.82 10.06 23.88
C LEU A 395 -33.33 10.67 25.21
N ALA A 396 -34.10 10.44 26.28
CA ALA A 396 -33.89 10.97 27.64
C ALA A 396 -32.68 10.35 28.38
N PRO A 397 -32.07 11.04 29.37
CA PRO A 397 -30.87 10.58 30.06
C PRO A 397 -31.15 9.57 31.19
N ARG A 398 -30.33 8.51 31.25
CA ARG A 398 -30.34 7.50 32.33
C ARG A 398 -29.59 8.00 33.58
N LYS A 399 -30.21 7.76 34.75
CA LYS A 399 -29.71 8.11 36.10
C LYS A 399 -28.45 7.31 36.48
N LYS A 400 -27.43 8.00 37.01
CA LYS A 400 -26.23 7.43 37.65
C LYS A 400 -26.57 6.92 39.05
N LYS A 401 -26.21 5.66 39.36
CA LYS A 401 -26.31 5.07 40.70
C LYS A 401 -24.95 5.18 41.39
N LYS A 402 -24.92 5.83 42.57
CA LYS A 402 -23.75 5.93 43.47
C LYS A 402 -23.41 4.54 44.02
N ILE A 403 -22.13 4.19 44.00
CA ILE A 403 -21.55 3.09 44.79
C ILE A 403 -20.86 3.75 45.99
N ALA A 404 -21.24 3.34 47.20
CA ALA A 404 -20.62 3.75 48.44
C ALA A 404 -19.51 2.76 48.81
N VAL A 405 -18.42 3.31 49.32
CA VAL A 405 -17.27 2.60 49.88
C VAL A 405 -17.59 2.21 51.32
N ALA A 406 -17.32 0.96 51.67
CA ALA A 406 -17.08 0.48 53.03
C ALA A 406 -15.95 -0.55 52.97
#